data_AF-A0A3M1JLT0-F1
#
_entry.id   AF-A0A3M1JLT0-F1
#
_cell.length_a   1.000
_cell.length_b   1.000
_cell.length_c   1.000
_cell.angle_alpha   90.00
_cell.angle_beta   90.00
_cell.angle_gamma   90.00
#
_symmetry.space_group_name_H-M   'P 1'
#
loop_
_entity.id
_entity.type
_entity.pdbx_description
1 polymer ?
#
loop_
_entity_poly.entity_id
_entity_poly.type
_entity_poly.pdbx_seq_one_letter_code
_entity_poly.pdbx_strand_id
1 'polypeptide(L)'
;MSEPKPGIKKLYYSIGEVSEITGIKPYVLRFWESEFRQLNPPKNRAGNRIYRQKDIDLILKIKSLLYEKKFTIKGAQEVLSHPQAAEMGPENRNQKVSALLASIRNELNSILDLLQN
;
A
#
# COMPACT_ATOMS: atom_id res chain seq x y z
N MET A 1 -25.71 -26.44 5.93
CA MET A 1 -25.05 -25.17 5.60
C MET A 1 -26.15 -24.24 5.12
N SER A 2 -26.46 -23.18 5.86
CA SER A 2 -27.57 -22.27 5.52
C SER A 2 -27.03 -21.11 4.69
N GLU A 3 -27.49 -21.00 3.45
CA GLU A 3 -27.21 -19.84 2.59
C GLU A 3 -27.83 -18.56 3.18
N PRO A 4 -27.14 -17.40 3.11
CA PRO A 4 -27.66 -16.15 3.63
C PRO A 4 -28.73 -15.57 2.69
N LYS A 5 -29.85 -15.12 3.27
CA LYS A 5 -30.95 -14.43 2.58
C LYS A 5 -30.47 -13.16 1.86
N PRO A 6 -30.98 -12.84 0.65
CA PRO A 6 -30.57 -11.66 -0.09
C PRO A 6 -31.08 -10.39 0.62
N GLY A 7 -30.15 -9.48 0.98
CA GLY A 7 -30.47 -8.14 1.48
C GLY A 7 -29.69 -7.69 2.73
N ILE A 8 -29.06 -8.60 3.48
CA ILE A 8 -28.31 -8.23 4.69
C ILE A 8 -26.81 -8.29 4.41
N LYS A 9 -26.18 -7.13 4.19
CA LYS A 9 -24.72 -7.04 4.13
C LYS A 9 -24.13 -7.33 5.51
N LYS A 10 -23.17 -8.25 5.57
CA LYS A 10 -22.45 -8.54 6.80
C LYS A 10 -21.69 -7.30 7.27
N LEU A 11 -21.84 -6.95 8.55
CA LEU A 11 -21.22 -5.75 9.13
C LEU A 11 -19.77 -5.99 9.59
N TYR A 12 -19.47 -7.21 10.03
CA TYR A 12 -18.19 -7.57 10.63
C TYR A 12 -17.68 -8.90 10.09
N TYR A 13 -16.38 -8.95 9.84
CA TYR A 13 -15.66 -10.11 9.32
C TYR A 13 -14.59 -10.52 10.32
N SER A 14 -14.37 -11.82 10.46
CA SER A 14 -13.23 -12.37 11.20
C SER A 14 -11.96 -12.29 10.35
N ILE A 15 -10.78 -12.43 10.98
CA ILE A 15 -9.51 -12.46 10.23
C ILE A 15 -9.45 -13.60 9.20
N GLY A 16 -10.11 -14.73 9.48
CA GLY A 16 -10.19 -15.87 8.56
C GLY A 16 -10.97 -15.50 7.31
N GLU A 17 -12.15 -14.92 7.48
CA GLU A 17 -12.98 -14.48 6.35
C GLU A 17 -12.29 -13.37 5.53
N VAL A 18 -11.63 -12.42 6.19
CA VAL A 18 -10.83 -11.40 5.48
C VAL A 18 -9.69 -12.04 4.71
N SER A 19 -9.06 -13.07 5.26
CA SER A 19 -8.00 -13.82 4.58
C SER A 19 -8.52 -14.50 3.31
N GLU A 20 -9.69 -15.13 3.38
CA GLU A 20 -10.35 -15.75 2.23
C GLU A 20 -10.74 -14.71 1.18
N ILE A 21 -11.36 -13.60 1.59
CA ILE A 21 -11.81 -12.53 0.68
C ILE A 21 -10.64 -11.87 -0.04
N THR A 22 -9.55 -11.59 0.67
CA THR A 22 -8.42 -10.81 0.14
C THR A 22 -7.31 -11.68 -0.45
N GLY A 23 -7.31 -12.98 -0.14
CA GLY A 23 -6.23 -13.91 -0.45
C GLY A 23 -4.93 -13.65 0.32
N ILE A 24 -4.96 -12.83 1.37
CA ILE A 24 -3.80 -12.49 2.19
C ILE A 24 -3.80 -13.34 3.46
N LYS A 25 -2.67 -13.99 3.75
CA LYS A 25 -2.57 -14.89 4.91
C LYS A 25 -2.80 -14.13 6.23
N PRO A 26 -3.40 -14.77 7.26
CA PRO A 26 -3.74 -14.06 8.50
C PRO A 26 -2.56 -13.42 9.24
N TYR A 27 -1.35 -14.00 9.15
CA TYR A 27 -0.17 -13.38 9.78
C TYR A 27 0.30 -12.12 9.03
N VAL A 28 0.12 -12.08 7.71
CA VAL A 28 0.42 -10.89 6.89
C VAL A 28 -0.58 -9.78 7.18
N LEU A 29 -1.87 -10.11 7.36
CA LEU A 29 -2.88 -9.15 7.79
C LEU A 29 -2.50 -8.51 9.14
N ARG A 30 -2.10 -9.33 10.12
CA ARG A 30 -1.63 -8.83 11.44
C ARG A 30 -0.39 -7.95 11.32
N PHE A 31 0.53 -8.30 10.43
CA PHE A 31 1.70 -7.47 10.15
C PHE A 31 1.30 -6.14 9.50
N TRP A 32 0.38 -6.15 8.52
CA TRP A 32 -0.10 -4.93 7.90
C TRP A 32 -0.81 -4.00 8.89
N GLU A 33 -1.51 -4.53 9.90
CA GLU A 33 -2.08 -3.69 10.96
C GLU A 33 -1.02 -2.94 11.79
N SER A 34 0.18 -3.49 11.96
CA SER A 34 1.27 -2.76 12.64
C SER A 34 1.92 -1.72 11.75
N GLU A 35 1.97 -1.97 10.44
CA GLU A 35 2.59 -1.07 9.48
C GLU A 35 1.66 0.07 9.03
N PHE A 36 0.36 -0.20 8.82
CA PHE A 36 -0.57 0.76 8.25
C PHE A 36 -1.51 1.29 9.32
N ARG A 37 -1.22 2.48 9.87
CA ARG A 37 -2.04 3.13 10.92
C ARG A 37 -3.53 3.26 10.60
N GLN A 38 -3.88 3.35 9.32
CA GLN A 38 -5.26 3.45 8.84
C GLN A 38 -6.01 2.10 8.93
N LEU A 39 -5.28 0.97 8.96
CA LEU A 39 -5.80 -0.39 9.11
C LEU A 39 -5.74 -0.79 10.59
N ASN A 40 -6.73 -0.35 11.36
CA ASN A 40 -6.80 -0.61 12.80
C ASN A 40 -8.13 -1.28 13.18
N PRO A 41 -8.31 -2.57 12.88
CA PRO A 41 -9.53 -3.30 13.21
C PRO A 41 -9.68 -3.42 14.74
N PRO A 42 -10.83 -3.01 15.31
CA PRO A 42 -11.03 -3.12 16.75
C PRO A 42 -11.10 -4.58 17.19
N LYS A 43 -10.85 -4.82 18.48
CA LYS A 43 -11.06 -6.12 19.11
C LYS A 43 -12.45 -6.18 19.73
N ASN A 44 -13.10 -7.34 19.63
CA ASN A 44 -14.33 -7.62 20.36
C ASN A 44 -14.02 -7.96 21.83
N ARG A 45 -15.06 -8.23 22.63
CA ARG A 45 -14.93 -8.56 24.07
C ARG A 45 -14.06 -9.79 24.35
N ALA A 46 -13.98 -10.72 23.40
CA ALA A 46 -13.14 -11.93 23.49
C ALA A 46 -11.69 -11.70 23.00
N GLY A 47 -11.33 -10.47 22.62
CA GLY A 47 -10.00 -10.14 22.10
C GLY A 47 -9.77 -10.44 20.62
N ASN A 48 -10.79 -10.94 19.91
CA ASN A 48 -10.71 -11.24 18.48
C ASN A 48 -10.90 -9.98 17.65
N ARG A 49 -10.09 -9.82 16.60
CA ARG A 49 -10.22 -8.71 15.64
C ARG A 49 -11.49 -8.84 14.82
N ILE A 50 -12.16 -7.71 14.65
CA ILE A 50 -13.34 -7.57 13.80
C ILE A 50 -13.07 -6.52 12.73
N TYR A 51 -13.17 -6.94 11.47
CA TYR A 51 -12.95 -6.08 10.32
C TYR A 51 -14.29 -5.65 9.75
N ARG A 52 -14.35 -4.44 9.21
CA ARG A 52 -15.51 -3.92 8.47
C ARG A 52 -15.19 -3.93 6.98
N GLN A 53 -16.20 -3.65 6.16
CA GLN A 53 -16.02 -3.54 4.71
C GLN A 53 -14.89 -2.56 4.33
N LYS A 54 -14.83 -1.38 4.98
CA LYS A 54 -13.77 -0.39 4.77
C LYS A 54 -12.35 -0.92 5.01
N ASP A 55 -12.20 -1.87 5.94
CA ASP A 55 -10.89 -2.44 6.27
C ASP A 55 -10.48 -3.42 5.16
N ILE A 56 -11.43 -4.19 4.63
CA ILE A 56 -11.23 -5.07 3.46
C ILE A 56 -10.83 -4.22 2.24
N ASP A 57 -11.55 -3.14 1.97
CA ASP A 57 -11.25 -2.25 0.85
C ASP A 57 -9.83 -1.65 0.96
N LEU A 58 -9.43 -1.26 2.17
CA LEU A 58 -8.08 -0.78 2.45
C LEU A 58 -7.02 -1.87 2.26
N ILE A 59 -7.27 -3.11 2.73
CA ILE A 59 -6.36 -4.25 2.54
C ILE A 59 -6.18 -4.55 1.06
N LEU A 60 -7.24 -4.51 0.25
CA LEU A 60 -7.15 -4.69 -1.20
C LEU A 60 -6.33 -3.57 -1.86
N LYS A 61 -6.47 -2.32 -1.39
CA LYS A 61 -5.64 -1.21 -1.86
C LYS A 61 -4.17 -1.41 -1.50
N ILE A 62 -3.86 -1.81 -0.27
CA ILE A 62 -2.49 -2.14 0.17
C ILE A 62 -1.92 -3.27 -0.70
N LYS A 63 -2.71 -4.32 -0.95
CA LYS A 63 -2.33 -5.44 -1.82
C LYS A 63 -1.91 -4.97 -3.21
N SER A 64 -2.72 -4.12 -3.86
CA SER A 64 -2.36 -3.57 -5.18
C SER A 64 -1.07 -2.74 -5.12
N LEU A 65 -0.90 -1.88 -4.11
CA LEU A 65 0.31 -1.07 -3.95
C LEU A 65 1.58 -1.93 -3.84
N LEU A 66 1.54 -3.00 -3.04
CA LEU A 66 2.71 -3.81 -2.76
C LEU A 66 2.98 -4.86 -3.86
N TYR A 67 1.95 -5.55 -4.33
CA TYR A 67 2.14 -6.70 -5.25
C TYR A 67 2.07 -6.32 -6.72
N GLU A 68 1.20 -5.41 -7.11
CA GLU A 68 1.05 -5.00 -8.51
C GLU A 68 1.98 -3.83 -8.81
N LYS A 69 1.90 -2.77 -8.00
CA LYS A 69 2.69 -1.54 -8.19
C LYS A 69 4.07 -1.58 -7.55
N LYS A 70 4.46 -2.69 -6.91
CA LYS A 70 5.80 -2.94 -6.36
C LYS A 70 6.33 -1.85 -5.42
N PHE A 71 5.45 -1.16 -4.70
CA PHE A 71 5.88 -0.23 -3.65
C PHE A 71 6.47 -1.01 -2.47
N THR A 72 7.40 -0.37 -1.76
CA THR A 72 7.79 -0.79 -0.41
C THR A 72 6.69 -0.43 0.58
N ILE A 73 6.74 -0.99 1.80
CA ILE A 73 5.80 -0.63 2.87
C ILE A 73 5.77 0.89 3.11
N LYS A 74 6.95 1.53 3.20
CA LYS A 74 7.06 2.99 3.36
C LYS A 74 6.43 3.75 2.19
N GLY A 75 6.71 3.33 0.96
CA GLY A 75 6.12 3.97 -0.23
C GLY A 75 4.59 3.83 -0.27
N ALA A 76 4.07 2.67 0.13
CA ALA A 76 2.62 2.47 0.25
C ALA A 76 2.00 3.33 1.36
N GLN A 77 2.67 3.48 2.52
CA GLN A 77 2.22 4.38 3.59
C GLN A 77 2.15 5.84 3.11
N GLU A 78 3.14 6.31 2.36
CA GLU A 78 3.15 7.66 1.78
C GLU A 78 1.96 7.88 0.85
N VAL A 79 1.71 6.94 -0.07
CA VAL A 79 0.59 7.00 -1.02
C VAL A 79 -0.76 6.98 -0.32
N LEU A 80 -0.90 6.19 0.75
CA LEU A 80 -2.14 6.14 1.54
C LEU A 80 -2.36 7.40 2.39
N SER A 81 -1.28 8.11 2.75
CA SER A 81 -1.36 9.36 3.51
C SER A 81 -1.57 10.58 2.62
N HIS A 82 -1.11 10.52 1.36
CA HIS A 82 -1.18 11.60 0.38
C HIS A 82 -1.75 11.07 -0.94
N PRO A 83 -3.07 11.14 -1.16
CA PRO A 83 -3.73 10.58 -2.35
C PRO A 83 -3.17 11.12 -3.68
N GLN A 84 -2.66 12.36 -3.70
CA GLN A 84 -2.08 12.98 -4.90
C GLN A 84 -0.74 12.32 -5.34
N ALA A 85 -0.03 11.65 -4.43
CA ALA A 85 1.20 10.93 -4.78
C ALA A 85 0.94 9.60 -5.53
N ALA A 86 -0.32 9.13 -5.56
CA ALA A 86 -0.69 7.84 -6.15
C ALA A 86 -0.50 7.77 -7.68
N GLU A 87 -0.41 8.92 -8.36
CA GLU A 87 -0.14 9.00 -9.80
C GLU A 87 1.35 8.82 -10.15
N MET A 88 2.23 8.88 -9.15
CA MET A 88 3.67 8.68 -9.32
C MET A 88 4.03 7.22 -9.02
N GLY A 89 3.73 6.32 -9.96
CA GLY A 89 4.22 4.94 -9.90
C GLY A 89 5.75 4.88 -9.83
N PRO A 90 6.34 3.74 -9.39
CA PRO A 90 7.80 3.58 -9.31
C PRO A 90 8.49 3.82 -10.65
N GLU A 91 7.84 3.48 -11.76
CA GLU A 91 8.30 3.77 -13.13
C GLU A 91 8.48 5.28 -13.38
N ASN A 92 7.50 6.09 -13.00
CA ASN A 92 7.54 7.55 -13.20
C ASN A 92 8.60 8.20 -12.27
N ARG A 93 8.75 7.69 -11.04
CA ARG A 93 9.83 8.12 -10.12
C ARG A 93 11.20 7.76 -10.69
N ASN A 94 11.40 6.54 -11.20
CA ASN A 94 12.67 6.12 -11.80
C ASN A 94 13.00 6.94 -13.05
N GLN A 95 12.01 7.24 -13.90
CA GLN A 95 12.21 8.11 -15.06
C GLN A 95 12.67 9.51 -14.65
N LYS A 96 12.02 10.13 -13.67
CA LYS A 96 12.43 11.45 -13.13
C LYS A 96 13.83 11.41 -12.51
N VAL A 97 14.15 10.38 -11.73
CA VAL A 97 15.48 10.22 -11.12
C VAL A 97 16.54 10.06 -12.22
N SER A 98 16.27 9.26 -13.26
CA SER A 98 17.20 9.07 -14.37
C SER A 98 17.44 10.37 -15.16
N ALA A 99 16.39 11.16 -15.42
CA ALA A 99 16.49 12.46 -16.06
C ALA A 99 17.29 13.47 -15.22
N LEU A 100 17.04 13.51 -13.91
CA LEU A 100 17.78 14.37 -12.99
C LEU A 100 19.28 13.99 -12.95
N LEU A 101 19.59 12.69 -12.85
CA LEU A 101 20.97 12.20 -12.87
C LEU A 101 21.68 12.53 -14.19
N ALA A 102 20.96 12.50 -15.32
CA ALA A 102 21.51 12.93 -16.61
C ALA A 102 21.82 14.43 -16.62
N SER A 103 20.95 15.27 -16.08
CA SER A 103 21.19 16.71 -15.94
C SER A 103 22.41 17.01 -15.08
N ILE A 104 22.48 16.39 -13.89
CA ILE A 104 23.62 16.56 -12.98
C ILE A 104 24.92 16.12 -13.65
N ARG A 105 24.92 14.99 -14.38
CA ARG A 105 26.09 14.53 -15.12
C ARG A 105 26.55 15.55 -16.17
N ASN A 106 25.62 16.14 -16.91
CA ASN A 106 25.94 17.13 -17.94
C ASN A 106 26.52 18.40 -17.32
N GLU A 107 25.92 18.90 -16.24
CA GLU A 107 26.44 20.07 -15.51
C GLU A 107 27.85 19.82 -14.96
N LEU A 108 28.09 18.65 -14.37
CA LEU A 108 29.42 18.28 -13.87
C LEU A 108 30.46 18.22 -14.99
N ASN A 109 30.10 17.68 -16.15
CA ASN A 109 30.99 17.66 -17.31
C ASN A 109 31.29 19.08 -17.82
N SER A 110 30.29 19.96 -17.87
CA SER A 110 30.50 21.37 -18.26
C SER A 110 31.44 22.10 -17.30
N ILE A 111 31.33 21.85 -15.99
CA ILE A 111 32.26 22.40 -15.00
C ILE A 111 33.67 21.84 -15.20
N LEU A 112 33.79 20.55 -15.51
CA LEU A 112 35.07 19.89 -15.72
C LEU A 112 35.81 20.44 -16.95
N ASP A 113 35.10 20.67 -18.06
CA ASP A 113 35.64 21.32 -19.26
C ASP A 113 36.14 22.75 -18.98
N LEU A 114 35.43 23.51 -18.13
CA LEU A 114 35.84 24.86 -17.74
C LEU A 114 37.12 24.90 -16.91
N LEU A 115 37.45 23.81 -16.20
CA LEU A 115 38.66 23.69 -15.40
C LEU A 115 39.86 23.12 -16.18
N GLN A 116 39.63 22.60 -17.38
CA GLN A 116 40.66 22.03 -18.26
C GLN A 116 41.14 22.99 -19.36
N ASN A 117 40.57 24.21 -19.42
CA ASN A 117 41.08 25.36 -20.18
C ASN A 117 41.77 26.35 -19.25
#